data_AF-A0A1B6ARZ9-F1
#
_entry.id   AF-A0A1B6ARZ9-F1
#
_cell.length_a   1.000
_cell.length_b   1.000
_cell.length_c   1.000
_cell.angle_alpha   90.00
_cell.angle_beta   90.00
_cell.angle_gamma   90.00
#
_symmetry.space_group_name_H-M   'P 1'
#
loop_
_entity.id
_entity.type
_entity.pdbx_description
1 polymer ?
#
loop_
_entity_poly.entity_id
_entity_poly.type
_entity_poly.pdbx_seq_one_letter_code
_entity_poly.pdbx_strand_id
1 'polypeptide(L)'
;MVNDLGVTAAGGGASSGPAQRVVDEIRARGGRAVPHTADITTPDGAASLVTTALDAYGRLDTLVNNAGFLRDRMLVNLDEDDWDAVIGVHLKGHFLPLKYAAAHWRAEAGAGRTPHARVVHTSSGAGLHGSVGQGNYSAAKAGILALTFVAAAELARYGVQINAIAPAARTRMTERVFAGTMAAPADGGFDAMAPENVSPLVVWLSSAASDGVTGRVFAAEAGRITVMEGWRPGPTVDKGGRWTPAEAGETVRTLLASAQPPLPVYGAR
;
A
#
# COMPACT_ATOMS: atom_id res chain seq x y z
N MET A 1 -3.80 -8.70 16.01
CA MET A 1 -2.66 -9.53 15.55
C MET A 1 -1.62 -8.63 14.90
N VAL A 2 -0.33 -8.90 15.07
CA VAL A 2 0.76 -8.16 14.43
C VAL A 2 1.63 -9.14 13.66
N ASN A 3 1.78 -8.93 12.34
CA ASN A 3 2.66 -9.75 11.52
C ASN A 3 3.98 -9.04 11.24
N ASP A 4 5.08 -9.72 11.54
CA ASP A 4 6.42 -9.32 11.11
C ASP A 4 7.31 -10.57 11.06
N LEU A 5 7.95 -10.82 9.91
CA LEU A 5 8.86 -11.96 9.70
C LEU A 5 10.18 -11.79 10.49
N GLY A 6 10.44 -10.59 11.01
CA GLY A 6 11.63 -10.28 11.79
C GLY A 6 12.80 -9.71 10.97
N VAL A 7 12.55 -9.32 9.72
CA VAL A 7 13.59 -8.92 8.76
C VAL A 7 13.98 -7.44 8.88
N THR A 8 15.26 -7.18 8.60
CA THR A 8 15.77 -5.80 8.50
C THR A 8 15.10 -5.03 7.35
N ALA A 9 15.19 -3.70 7.32
CA ALA A 9 14.73 -2.89 6.16
C ALA A 9 15.48 -3.22 4.86
N ALA A 10 16.57 -4.00 4.97
CA ALA A 10 17.30 -4.60 3.88
C ALA A 10 16.96 -6.09 3.70
N GLY A 11 15.84 -6.61 4.20
CA GLY A 11 15.39 -7.99 3.94
C GLY A 11 16.21 -9.12 4.56
N GLY A 12 17.27 -8.83 5.34
CA GLY A 12 18.13 -9.84 5.98
C GLY A 12 17.80 -10.11 7.45
N GLY A 13 18.02 -11.35 7.90
CA GLY A 13 17.95 -11.84 9.29
C GLY A 13 16.53 -12.08 9.81
N ALA A 14 16.26 -13.22 10.47
CA ALA A 14 14.99 -13.48 11.15
C ALA A 14 15.21 -13.35 12.66
N SER A 15 14.71 -12.27 13.28
CA SER A 15 14.59 -12.20 14.74
C SER A 15 13.11 -12.24 15.11
N SER A 16 12.70 -13.11 16.03
CA SER A 16 11.31 -13.22 16.52
C SER A 16 10.81 -11.98 17.31
N GLY A 17 11.52 -10.85 17.21
CA GLY A 17 11.40 -9.70 18.09
C GLY A 17 10.33 -8.67 17.71
N PRO A 18 10.26 -8.14 16.48
CA PRO A 18 9.42 -6.97 16.19
C PRO A 18 7.93 -7.17 16.46
N ALA A 19 7.34 -8.25 15.94
CA ALA A 19 5.93 -8.56 16.17
C ALA A 19 5.63 -8.76 17.65
N GLN A 20 6.49 -9.50 18.37
CA GLN A 20 6.32 -9.76 19.80
C GLN A 20 6.42 -8.47 20.63
N ARG A 21 7.38 -7.58 20.35
CA ARG A 21 7.53 -6.31 21.07
C ARG A 21 6.29 -5.43 20.95
N VAL A 22 5.73 -5.31 19.74
CA VAL A 22 4.50 -4.53 19.53
C VAL A 22 3.31 -5.19 20.24
N VAL A 23 3.23 -6.52 20.22
CA VAL A 23 2.20 -7.26 20.97
C VAL A 23 2.31 -6.98 22.48
N ASP A 24 3.51 -6.97 23.04
CA ASP A 24 3.75 -6.69 24.44
C ASP A 24 3.40 -5.24 24.80
N GLU A 25 3.71 -4.28 23.93
CA GLU A 25 3.28 -2.88 24.09
C GLU A 25 1.75 -2.75 24.09
N ILE A 26 1.06 -3.40 23.16
CA ILE A 26 -0.41 -3.40 23.10
C ILE A 26 -1.00 -3.98 24.39
N ARG A 27 -0.44 -5.11 24.87
CA ARG A 27 -0.88 -5.76 26.12
C ARG A 27 -0.62 -4.91 27.35
N ALA A 28 0.54 -4.25 27.43
CA ALA A 28 0.89 -3.33 28.52
C ALA A 28 -0.07 -2.14 28.59
N ARG A 29 -0.69 -1.74 27.47
CA ARG A 29 -1.73 -0.71 27.40
C ARG A 29 -3.15 -1.25 27.54
N GLY A 30 -3.33 -2.50 27.97
CA GLY A 30 -4.63 -3.14 28.21
C GLY A 30 -5.31 -3.73 26.97
N GLY A 31 -4.64 -3.74 25.82
CA GLY A 31 -5.16 -4.33 24.58
C GLY A 31 -4.93 -5.83 24.46
N ARG A 32 -5.53 -6.44 23.43
CA ARG A 32 -5.35 -7.87 23.10
C ARG A 32 -4.64 -8.04 21.76
N ALA A 33 -3.40 -8.56 21.79
CA ALA A 33 -2.61 -8.83 20.59
C ALA A 33 -1.99 -10.24 20.61
N VAL A 34 -1.78 -10.80 19.42
CA VAL A 34 -1.01 -12.02 19.17
C VAL A 34 -0.01 -11.76 18.04
N PRO A 35 1.24 -12.27 18.14
CA PRO A 35 2.22 -12.15 17.08
C PRO A 35 1.94 -13.17 15.96
N HIS A 36 2.37 -12.86 14.75
CA HIS A 36 2.40 -13.79 13.63
C HIS A 36 3.72 -13.60 12.87
N THR A 37 4.52 -14.65 12.71
CA THR A 37 5.89 -14.53 12.17
C THR A 37 6.08 -15.24 10.83
N ALA A 38 5.00 -15.72 10.19
CA ALA A 38 5.11 -16.38 8.90
C ALA A 38 5.32 -15.38 7.74
N ASP A 39 5.91 -15.88 6.65
CA ASP A 39 6.19 -15.13 5.43
C ASP A 39 4.93 -15.01 4.56
N ILE A 40 4.42 -13.79 4.45
CA ILE A 40 3.23 -13.41 3.69
C ILE A 40 3.41 -13.48 2.16
N THR A 41 4.63 -13.75 1.67
CA THR A 41 4.90 -14.01 0.25
C THR A 41 4.64 -15.46 -0.16
N THR A 42 4.35 -16.33 0.81
CA THR A 42 4.02 -17.75 0.60
C THR A 42 2.52 -18.00 0.79
N PRO A 43 1.92 -18.93 0.03
CA PRO A 43 0.52 -19.34 0.23
C PRO A 43 0.22 -19.75 1.69
N ASP A 44 1.09 -20.56 2.28
CA ASP A 44 0.88 -21.10 3.63
C ASP A 44 1.01 -20.01 4.70
N GLY A 45 2.01 -19.13 4.61
CA GLY A 45 2.18 -18.04 5.57
C GLY A 45 1.07 -16.99 5.48
N ALA A 46 0.55 -16.72 4.27
CA ALA A 46 -0.60 -15.83 4.11
C ALA A 46 -1.91 -16.47 4.59
N ALA A 47 -2.10 -17.78 4.40
CA ALA A 47 -3.26 -18.50 4.92
C ALA A 47 -3.24 -18.57 6.45
N SER A 48 -2.07 -18.87 7.05
CA SER A 48 -1.91 -18.94 8.50
C SER A 48 -2.20 -17.62 9.20
N LEU A 49 -1.98 -16.48 8.52
CA LEU A 49 -2.35 -15.15 9.01
C LEU A 49 -3.86 -15.05 9.29
N VAL A 50 -4.68 -15.53 8.37
CA VAL A 50 -6.14 -15.53 8.50
C VAL A 50 -6.56 -16.52 9.58
N THR A 51 -6.04 -17.74 9.56
CA THR A 51 -6.30 -18.76 10.59
C THR A 51 -5.97 -18.24 11.99
N THR A 52 -4.81 -17.62 12.18
CA THR A 52 -4.39 -17.06 13.48
C THR A 52 -5.36 -15.98 13.97
N ALA A 53 -5.86 -15.13 13.08
CA ALA A 53 -6.86 -14.11 13.45
C ALA A 53 -8.18 -14.76 13.91
N LEU A 54 -8.65 -15.77 13.18
CA LEU A 54 -9.87 -16.49 13.51
C LEU A 54 -9.74 -17.28 14.82
N ASP A 55 -8.62 -17.96 15.05
CA ASP A 55 -8.37 -18.74 16.27
C ASP A 55 -8.29 -17.82 17.52
N ALA A 56 -7.64 -16.66 17.38
CA ALA A 56 -7.41 -15.74 18.50
C ALA A 56 -8.63 -14.85 18.84
N TYR A 57 -9.45 -14.52 17.84
CA TYR A 57 -10.50 -13.49 17.98
C TYR A 57 -11.89 -13.92 17.48
N GLY A 58 -12.00 -15.06 16.80
CA GLY A 58 -13.25 -15.59 16.25
C GLY A 58 -13.76 -14.88 15.00
N ARG A 59 -13.05 -13.83 14.52
CA ARG A 59 -13.45 -13.02 13.36
C ARG A 59 -12.26 -12.30 12.73
N LEU A 60 -12.42 -11.89 11.48
CA LEU A 60 -11.49 -11.02 10.77
C LEU A 60 -12.25 -9.83 10.19
N ASP A 61 -12.05 -8.65 10.77
CA ASP A 61 -12.73 -7.41 10.34
C ASP A 61 -11.87 -6.55 9.43
N THR A 62 -10.58 -6.47 9.74
CA THR A 62 -9.68 -5.54 9.08
C THR A 62 -8.39 -6.24 8.65
N LEU A 63 -7.97 -5.98 7.42
CA LEU A 63 -6.65 -6.33 6.91
C LEU A 63 -5.88 -5.05 6.55
N VAL A 64 -4.72 -4.84 7.17
CA VAL A 64 -3.81 -3.74 6.79
C VAL A 64 -2.56 -4.36 6.16
N ASN A 65 -2.41 -4.21 4.85
CA ASN A 65 -1.21 -4.65 4.14
C ASN A 65 -0.17 -3.52 4.17
N ASN A 66 0.90 -3.73 4.93
CA ASN A 66 1.97 -2.74 5.15
C ASN A 66 3.39 -3.30 4.92
N ALA A 67 3.57 -4.62 4.99
CA ALA A 67 4.90 -5.25 4.88
C ALA A 67 5.65 -4.81 3.61
N GLY A 68 6.96 -4.56 3.76
CA GLY A 68 7.76 -3.94 2.72
C GLY A 68 9.20 -3.64 3.11
N PHE A 69 10.07 -3.50 2.11
CA PHE A 69 11.48 -3.16 2.25
C PHE A 69 12.02 -2.53 0.94
N LEU A 70 13.23 -1.97 0.94
CA LEU A 70 13.78 -1.32 -0.26
C LEU A 70 15.03 -2.01 -0.82
N ARG A 71 15.15 -1.94 -2.15
CA ARG A 71 16.31 -2.31 -2.98
C ARG A 71 16.48 -1.30 -4.09
N ASP A 72 16.93 -0.12 -3.70
CA ASP A 72 17.00 1.02 -4.59
C ASP A 72 18.25 0.92 -5.49
N ARG A 73 18.01 0.97 -6.79
CA ARG A 73 19.00 1.00 -7.86
C ARG A 73 18.43 1.79 -9.04
N MET A 74 19.30 2.52 -9.74
CA MET A 74 18.96 3.01 -11.08
C MET A 74 18.61 1.82 -11.97
N LEU A 75 17.63 1.98 -12.87
CA LEU A 75 17.07 0.86 -13.65
C LEU A 75 18.15 0.03 -14.38
N VAL A 76 19.17 0.70 -14.92
CA VAL A 76 20.29 0.06 -15.64
C VAL A 76 21.24 -0.75 -14.73
N ASN A 77 21.16 -0.56 -13.42
CA ASN A 77 21.98 -1.22 -12.40
C ASN A 77 21.12 -2.04 -11.43
N LEU A 78 19.85 -2.28 -11.77
CA LEU A 78 18.94 -3.04 -10.92
C LEU A 78 19.05 -4.52 -11.26
N ASP A 79 19.49 -5.30 -10.28
CA ASP A 79 19.61 -6.75 -10.43
C ASP A 79 18.22 -7.41 -10.38
N GLU A 80 18.08 -8.56 -11.07
CA GLU A 80 16.82 -9.32 -11.15
C GLU A 80 16.36 -9.79 -9.77
N ASP A 81 17.27 -10.28 -8.92
CA ASP A 81 16.96 -10.71 -7.55
C ASP A 81 16.38 -9.56 -6.70
N ASP A 82 16.91 -8.34 -6.86
CA ASP A 82 16.43 -7.14 -6.17
C ASP A 82 15.07 -6.67 -6.71
N TRP A 83 14.79 -6.89 -8.00
CA TRP A 83 13.47 -6.70 -8.59
C TRP A 83 12.46 -7.68 -8.00
N ASP A 84 12.75 -8.99 -8.09
CA ASP A 84 11.87 -10.06 -7.66
C ASP A 84 11.58 -10.00 -6.17
N ALA A 85 12.57 -9.68 -5.34
CA ALA A 85 12.37 -9.59 -3.91
C ALA A 85 11.42 -8.44 -3.53
N VAL A 86 11.55 -7.27 -4.18
CA VAL A 86 10.64 -6.12 -3.97
C VAL A 86 9.24 -6.42 -4.49
N ILE A 87 9.09 -6.98 -5.69
CA ILE A 87 7.78 -7.40 -6.23
C ILE A 87 7.14 -8.47 -5.33
N GLY A 88 7.92 -9.43 -4.86
CA GLY A 88 7.50 -10.53 -4.01
C GLY A 88 6.91 -10.05 -2.68
N VAL A 89 7.64 -9.21 -1.93
CA VAL A 89 7.16 -8.73 -0.62
C VAL A 89 6.05 -7.70 -0.77
N HIS A 90 6.17 -6.76 -1.69
CA HIS A 90 5.18 -5.71 -1.82
C HIS A 90 3.93 -6.18 -2.56
N LEU A 91 4.05 -6.56 -3.83
CA LEU A 91 2.86 -6.83 -4.65
C LEU A 91 2.25 -8.19 -4.32
N LYS A 92 3.03 -9.27 -4.38
CA LYS A 92 2.54 -10.62 -4.04
C LYS A 92 2.18 -10.72 -2.56
N GLY A 93 2.94 -10.09 -1.68
CA GLY A 93 2.66 -10.01 -0.25
C GLY A 93 1.44 -9.16 0.14
N HIS A 94 0.93 -8.28 -0.73
CA HIS A 94 -0.40 -7.67 -0.56
C HIS A 94 -1.50 -8.56 -1.12
N PHE A 95 -1.25 -9.20 -2.27
CA PHE A 95 -2.20 -10.09 -2.92
C PHE A 95 -2.56 -11.33 -2.09
N LEU A 96 -1.57 -12.04 -1.54
CA LEU A 96 -1.82 -13.32 -0.87
C LEU A 96 -2.67 -13.17 0.41
N PRO A 97 -2.35 -12.31 1.39
CA PRO A 97 -3.21 -12.08 2.54
C PRO A 97 -4.64 -11.67 2.14
N LEU A 98 -4.77 -10.80 1.14
CA LEU A 98 -6.06 -10.37 0.62
C LEU A 98 -6.83 -11.55 0.02
N LYS A 99 -6.19 -12.41 -0.77
CA LYS A 99 -6.81 -13.60 -1.37
C LYS A 99 -7.45 -14.50 -0.31
N TYR A 100 -6.73 -14.80 0.77
CA TYR A 100 -7.23 -15.68 1.83
C TYR A 100 -8.30 -15.00 2.70
N ALA A 101 -8.12 -13.71 3.02
CA ALA A 101 -9.14 -12.95 3.73
C ALA A 101 -10.45 -12.82 2.92
N ALA A 102 -10.33 -12.56 1.61
CA ALA A 102 -11.46 -12.49 0.69
C ALA A 102 -12.20 -13.83 0.56
N ALA A 103 -11.47 -14.95 0.54
CA ALA A 103 -12.08 -16.28 0.54
C ALA A 103 -12.91 -16.52 1.82
N HIS A 104 -12.38 -16.12 2.99
CA HIS A 104 -13.11 -16.18 4.25
C HIS A 104 -14.37 -15.29 4.21
N TRP A 105 -14.27 -14.02 3.85
CA TRP A 105 -15.41 -13.10 3.79
C TRP A 105 -16.47 -13.53 2.79
N ARG A 106 -16.06 -14.06 1.63
CA ARG A 106 -16.99 -14.65 0.65
C ARG A 106 -17.76 -15.83 1.25
N ALA A 107 -17.09 -16.70 2.01
CA ALA A 107 -17.74 -17.84 2.67
C ALA A 107 -18.73 -17.38 3.75
N GLU A 108 -18.37 -16.38 4.55
CA GLU A 108 -19.27 -15.77 5.55
C GLU A 108 -20.52 -15.17 4.90
N ALA A 109 -20.36 -14.39 3.82
CA ALA A 109 -21.46 -13.83 3.06
C ALA A 109 -22.35 -14.93 2.45
N GLY A 110 -21.77 -16.00 1.91
CA GLY A 110 -22.50 -17.16 1.40
C GLY A 110 -23.29 -17.91 2.46
N ALA A 111 -22.86 -17.83 3.72
CA ALA A 111 -23.56 -18.37 4.89
C ALA A 111 -24.56 -17.39 5.51
N GLY A 112 -24.87 -16.28 4.83
CA GLY A 112 -25.83 -15.26 5.28
C GLY A 112 -25.29 -14.28 6.33
N ARG A 113 -23.99 -14.32 6.65
CA ARG A 113 -23.33 -13.38 7.57
C ARG A 113 -22.53 -12.37 6.77
N THR A 114 -23.20 -11.36 6.23
CA THR A 114 -22.53 -10.31 5.43
C THR A 114 -21.45 -9.62 6.28
N PRO A 115 -20.15 -9.77 5.92
CA PRO A 115 -19.07 -9.08 6.63
C PRO A 115 -19.20 -7.56 6.48
N HIS A 116 -18.68 -6.82 7.46
CA HIS A 116 -18.40 -5.38 7.35
C HIS A 116 -16.89 -5.17 7.37
N ALA A 117 -16.22 -5.75 6.38
CA ALA A 117 -14.77 -5.84 6.38
C ALA A 117 -14.12 -4.59 5.77
N ARG A 118 -12.90 -4.29 6.23
CA ARG A 118 -12.09 -3.16 5.77
C ARG A 118 -10.69 -3.63 5.37
N VAL A 119 -10.19 -3.14 4.25
CA VAL A 119 -8.81 -3.37 3.82
C VAL A 119 -8.13 -2.04 3.56
N VAL A 120 -6.94 -1.88 4.13
CA VAL A 120 -6.07 -0.73 3.85
C VAL A 120 -4.76 -1.24 3.26
N HIS A 121 -4.52 -0.90 2.01
CA HIS A 121 -3.26 -1.17 1.33
C HIS A 121 -2.28 -0.01 1.48
N THR A 122 -0.99 -0.32 1.53
CA THR A 122 0.06 0.70 1.58
C THR A 122 0.74 0.81 0.22
N SER A 123 0.31 1.80 -0.58
CA SER A 123 1.02 2.23 -1.78
C SER A 123 2.11 3.26 -1.43
N SER A 124 2.41 4.21 -2.31
CA SER A 124 3.40 5.27 -2.12
C SER A 124 3.26 6.34 -3.20
N GLY A 125 3.75 7.55 -2.94
CA GLY A 125 4.00 8.55 -3.98
C GLY A 125 4.83 7.99 -5.15
N ALA A 126 5.79 7.09 -4.87
CA ALA A 126 6.57 6.40 -5.89
C ALA A 126 5.72 5.52 -6.82
N GLY A 127 4.60 4.96 -6.33
CA GLY A 127 3.65 4.21 -7.16
C GLY A 127 2.67 5.10 -7.93
N LEU A 128 2.46 6.34 -7.45
CA LEU A 128 1.56 7.31 -8.08
C LEU A 128 2.25 8.07 -9.21
N HIS A 129 3.49 8.51 -9.00
CA HIS A 129 4.20 9.42 -9.90
C HIS A 129 5.55 8.86 -10.40
N GLY A 130 6.00 7.72 -9.87
CA GLY A 130 7.36 7.23 -10.08
C GLY A 130 8.38 7.84 -9.12
N SER A 131 9.52 7.18 -8.96
CA SER A 131 10.66 7.68 -8.17
C SER A 131 11.98 7.22 -8.80
N VAL A 132 12.89 8.16 -9.04
CA VAL A 132 14.21 7.90 -9.63
C VAL A 132 15.00 6.97 -8.72
N GLY A 133 15.55 5.89 -9.28
CA GLY A 133 16.30 4.87 -8.53
C GLY A 133 15.44 3.84 -7.80
N GLN A 134 14.12 3.85 -8.01
CA GLN A 134 13.18 2.96 -7.31
C GLN A 134 12.23 2.24 -8.28
N GLY A 135 12.73 1.80 -9.45
CA GLY A 135 11.90 1.21 -10.51
C GLY A 135 11.05 0.01 -10.06
N ASN A 136 11.65 -0.95 -9.36
CA ASN A 136 10.97 -2.10 -8.74
C ASN A 136 9.91 -1.67 -7.72
N TYR A 137 10.25 -0.77 -6.81
CA TYR A 137 9.35 -0.29 -5.76
C TYR A 137 8.19 0.53 -6.33
N SER A 138 8.45 1.45 -7.27
CA SER A 138 7.44 2.17 -8.02
C SER A 138 6.47 1.22 -8.74
N ALA A 139 7.00 0.22 -9.44
CA ALA A 139 6.18 -0.80 -10.11
C ALA A 139 5.30 -1.59 -9.12
N ALA A 140 5.88 -2.06 -8.01
CA ALA A 140 5.13 -2.78 -6.97
C ALA A 140 4.01 -1.91 -6.37
N LYS A 141 4.31 -0.66 -6.02
CA LYS A 141 3.37 0.27 -5.38
C LYS A 141 2.27 0.72 -6.35
N ALA A 142 2.57 0.88 -7.64
CA ALA A 142 1.57 1.09 -8.68
C ALA A 142 0.67 -0.14 -8.86
N GLY A 143 1.25 -1.34 -8.87
CA GLY A 143 0.50 -2.60 -8.90
C GLY A 143 -0.45 -2.75 -7.71
N ILE A 144 -0.05 -2.31 -6.52
CA ILE A 144 -0.92 -2.27 -5.33
C ILE A 144 -2.12 -1.33 -5.53
N LEU A 145 -1.98 -0.21 -6.23
CA LEU A 145 -3.12 0.66 -6.55
C LEU A 145 -4.10 -0.05 -7.48
N ALA A 146 -3.61 -0.69 -8.54
CA ALA A 146 -4.44 -1.46 -9.45
C ALA A 146 -5.17 -2.61 -8.72
N LEU A 147 -4.45 -3.35 -7.87
CA LEU A 147 -5.04 -4.39 -7.01
C LEU A 147 -6.14 -3.83 -6.11
N THR A 148 -5.93 -2.64 -5.53
CA THR A 148 -6.91 -1.97 -4.67
C THR A 148 -8.20 -1.69 -5.42
N PHE A 149 -8.12 -1.14 -6.64
CA PHE A 149 -9.30 -0.81 -7.44
C PHE A 149 -10.09 -2.04 -7.84
N VAL A 150 -9.41 -3.07 -8.34
CA VAL A 150 -10.04 -4.34 -8.75
C VAL A 150 -10.69 -5.02 -7.55
N ALA A 151 -9.96 -5.17 -6.46
CA ALA A 151 -10.46 -5.85 -5.27
C ALA A 151 -11.63 -5.09 -4.62
N ALA A 152 -11.59 -3.75 -4.60
CA ALA A 152 -12.71 -2.93 -4.13
C ALA A 152 -13.98 -3.22 -4.92
N ALA A 153 -13.89 -3.33 -6.25
CA ALA A 153 -15.04 -3.63 -7.11
C ALA A 153 -15.52 -5.09 -6.94
N GLU A 154 -14.60 -6.06 -6.91
CA GLU A 154 -14.95 -7.49 -6.84
C GLU A 154 -15.53 -7.93 -5.48
N LEU A 155 -15.06 -7.32 -4.39
CA LEU A 155 -15.37 -7.74 -3.03
C LEU A 155 -16.47 -6.90 -2.35
N ALA A 156 -16.90 -5.80 -2.98
CA ALA A 156 -18.02 -4.98 -2.50
C ALA A 156 -19.30 -5.80 -2.25
N ARG A 157 -19.59 -6.76 -3.14
CA ARG A 157 -20.75 -7.68 -3.01
C ARG A 157 -20.68 -8.60 -1.78
N TYR A 158 -19.53 -8.70 -1.12
CA TYR A 158 -19.32 -9.45 0.12
C TYR A 158 -19.17 -8.53 1.33
N GLY A 159 -19.57 -7.26 1.23
CA GLY A 159 -19.48 -6.29 2.32
C GLY A 159 -18.06 -5.85 2.69
N VAL A 160 -17.12 -5.99 1.74
CA VAL A 160 -15.71 -5.60 1.92
C VAL A 160 -15.46 -4.23 1.27
N GLN A 161 -14.87 -3.31 2.02
CA GLN A 161 -14.37 -2.03 1.49
C GLN A 161 -12.85 -2.02 1.48
N ILE A 162 -12.25 -1.54 0.39
CA ILE A 162 -10.80 -1.59 0.19
C ILE A 162 -10.33 -0.23 -0.28
N ASN A 163 -9.34 0.34 0.42
CA ASN A 163 -8.71 1.61 0.05
C ASN A 163 -7.19 1.47 0.15
N ALA A 164 -6.47 2.43 -0.42
CA ALA A 164 -5.03 2.53 -0.28
C ALA A 164 -4.61 3.87 0.33
N ILE A 165 -3.49 3.85 1.04
CA ILE A 165 -2.77 5.05 1.45
C ILE A 165 -1.43 5.15 0.73
N ALA A 166 -0.96 6.37 0.50
CA ALA A 166 0.37 6.70 0.00
C ALA A 166 1.07 7.57 1.05
N PRO A 167 1.71 6.97 2.05
CA PRO A 167 2.28 7.72 3.16
C PRO A 167 3.57 8.44 2.77
N ALA A 168 3.79 9.61 3.37
CA ALA A 168 5.10 10.22 3.53
C ALA A 168 5.38 10.37 5.03
N ALA A 169 6.29 9.53 5.53
CA ALA A 169 6.67 9.49 6.93
C ALA A 169 8.11 8.99 7.09
N ARG A 170 8.73 9.40 8.17
CA ARG A 170 10.00 8.87 8.65
C ARG A 170 9.77 7.50 9.26
N THR A 171 10.39 6.51 8.67
CA THR A 171 10.40 5.13 9.15
C THR A 171 11.81 4.59 9.01
N ARG A 172 12.11 3.43 9.59
CA ARG A 172 13.36 2.69 9.35
C ARG A 172 13.74 2.58 7.86
N MET A 173 12.76 2.62 6.95
CA MET A 173 12.94 2.58 5.51
C MET A 173 13.41 3.92 4.91
N THR A 174 12.98 5.06 5.45
CA THR A 174 13.22 6.41 4.91
C THR A 174 14.27 7.20 5.68
N GLU A 175 14.59 6.79 6.92
CA GLU A 175 15.58 7.43 7.81
C GLU A 175 16.96 7.61 7.19
N ARG A 176 17.41 6.67 6.35
CA ARG A 176 18.74 6.76 5.70
C ARG A 176 18.73 7.57 4.41
N VAL A 177 17.63 7.54 3.67
CA VAL A 177 17.52 8.15 2.33
C VAL A 177 17.21 9.65 2.44
N PHE A 178 16.43 10.06 3.44
CA PHE A 178 15.97 11.44 3.61
C PHE A 178 16.34 12.03 4.98
N ALA A 179 17.43 11.56 5.59
CA ALA A 179 17.84 11.88 6.96
C ALA A 179 17.83 13.39 7.31
N GLY A 180 18.18 14.26 6.36
CA GLY A 180 18.20 15.72 6.56
C GLY A 180 16.81 16.38 6.48
N THR A 181 15.98 15.98 5.51
CA THR A 181 14.62 16.53 5.28
C THR A 181 13.57 15.92 6.19
N MET A 182 13.86 14.77 6.80
CA MET A 182 12.98 14.07 7.74
C MET A 182 13.58 14.04 9.15
N ALA A 183 14.30 15.07 9.59
CA ALA A 183 14.82 15.17 10.96
C ALA A 183 13.72 15.59 11.94
N ALA A 184 13.85 15.23 13.23
CA ALA A 184 12.84 15.55 14.24
C ALA A 184 13.05 17.00 14.66
N PRO A 185 11.98 17.76 14.94
CA PRO A 185 12.13 19.09 15.49
C PRO A 185 12.94 19.03 16.79
N ALA A 186 14.03 19.79 16.84
CA ALA A 186 14.89 19.84 18.03
C ALA A 186 14.23 20.59 19.20
N ASP A 187 13.21 21.40 18.91
CA ASP A 187 12.46 22.23 19.85
C ASP A 187 11.23 21.52 20.46
N GLY A 188 10.99 20.24 20.10
CA GLY A 188 9.82 19.49 20.55
C GLY A 188 8.50 19.94 19.91
N GLY A 189 8.57 20.73 18.83
CA GLY A 189 7.42 21.08 18.01
C GLY A 189 6.80 19.87 17.30
N PHE A 190 5.74 20.12 16.53
CA PHE A 190 5.06 19.06 15.78
C PHE A 190 6.02 18.37 14.79
N ASP A 191 6.32 17.09 15.03
CA ASP A 191 7.09 16.27 14.09
C ASP A 191 6.21 15.86 12.92
N ALA A 192 6.25 16.67 11.87
CA ALA A 192 5.53 16.43 10.62
C ALA A 192 5.82 15.07 10.00
N MET A 193 7.02 14.52 10.22
CA MET A 193 7.46 13.26 9.63
C MET A 193 7.26 12.06 10.57
N ALA A 194 6.67 12.24 11.75
CA ALA A 194 6.34 11.14 12.65
C ALA A 194 5.38 10.15 11.96
N PRO A 195 5.69 8.83 11.94
CA PRO A 195 4.83 7.82 11.29
C PRO A 195 3.45 7.71 11.95
N GLU A 196 3.33 8.08 13.22
CA GLU A 196 2.08 8.16 13.98
C GLU A 196 1.07 9.10 13.32
N ASN A 197 1.51 10.08 12.53
CA ASN A 197 0.63 11.01 11.83
C ASN A 197 -0.21 10.31 10.73
N VAL A 198 0.25 9.17 10.21
CA VAL A 198 -0.48 8.39 9.19
C VAL A 198 -1.52 7.46 9.82
N SER A 199 -1.25 6.96 11.02
CA SER A 199 -2.06 5.92 11.68
C SER A 199 -3.54 6.31 11.90
N PRO A 200 -3.90 7.56 12.25
CA PRO A 200 -5.30 7.97 12.41
C PRO A 200 -6.17 7.69 11.18
N LEU A 201 -5.66 7.96 9.97
CA LEU A 201 -6.40 7.67 8.73
C LEU A 201 -6.57 6.16 8.52
N VAL A 202 -5.53 5.37 8.79
CA VAL A 202 -5.59 3.90 8.71
C VAL A 202 -6.65 3.36 9.66
N VAL A 203 -6.67 3.84 10.91
CA VAL A 203 -7.67 3.43 11.92
C VAL A 203 -9.08 3.82 11.49
N TRP A 204 -9.29 5.05 10.98
CA TRP A 204 -10.59 5.48 10.49
C TRP A 204 -11.08 4.65 9.31
N LEU A 205 -10.24 4.41 8.29
CA LEU A 205 -10.54 3.52 7.16
C LEU A 205 -10.79 2.06 7.58
N SER A 206 -10.27 1.66 8.74
CA SER A 206 -10.46 0.34 9.34
C SER A 206 -11.72 0.22 10.20
N SER A 207 -12.49 1.30 10.32
CA SER A 207 -13.65 1.39 11.22
C SER A 207 -14.99 1.42 10.45
N ALA A 208 -16.09 1.18 11.18
CA ALA A 208 -17.44 1.35 10.66
C ALA A 208 -17.73 2.80 10.21
N ALA A 209 -17.05 3.81 10.77
CA ALA A 209 -17.24 5.22 10.40
C ALA A 209 -16.80 5.54 8.96
N SER A 210 -16.05 4.65 8.31
CA SER A 210 -15.65 4.78 6.90
C SER A 210 -16.64 4.14 5.91
N ASP A 211 -17.85 3.81 6.35
CA ASP A 211 -18.86 3.19 5.49
C ASP A 211 -19.08 3.99 4.19
N GLY A 212 -19.17 3.28 3.06
CA GLY A 212 -19.26 3.89 1.73
C GLY A 212 -17.94 4.37 1.12
N VAL A 213 -16.83 4.39 1.86
CA VAL A 213 -15.49 4.73 1.33
C VAL A 213 -14.79 3.46 0.81
N THR A 214 -14.75 3.27 -0.51
CA THR A 214 -14.06 2.14 -1.13
C THR A 214 -13.47 2.54 -2.49
N GLY A 215 -12.42 1.84 -2.93
CA GLY A 215 -11.72 2.12 -4.18
C GLY A 215 -10.99 3.47 -4.20
N ARG A 216 -10.68 4.03 -3.03
CA ARG A 216 -10.04 5.36 -2.89
C ARG A 216 -8.57 5.23 -2.54
N VAL A 217 -7.81 6.26 -2.91
CA VAL A 217 -6.38 6.40 -2.61
C VAL A 217 -6.17 7.73 -1.91
N PHE A 218 -5.46 7.70 -0.79
CA PHE A 218 -5.17 8.90 0.01
C PHE A 218 -3.67 9.06 0.23
N ALA A 219 -3.09 10.20 -0.18
CA ALA A 219 -1.79 10.58 0.34
C ALA A 219 -1.94 11.13 1.76
N ALA A 220 -1.06 10.70 2.66
CA ALA A 220 -1.08 11.10 4.07
C ALA A 220 0.33 11.49 4.52
N GLU A 221 0.49 12.72 5.00
CA GLU A 221 1.76 13.29 5.43
C GLU A 221 1.48 14.36 6.49
N ALA A 222 2.17 14.29 7.63
CA ALA A 222 1.99 15.28 8.70
C ALA A 222 0.50 15.45 9.05
N GLY A 223 -0.02 16.68 9.08
CA GLY A 223 -1.45 16.97 9.27
C GLY A 223 -2.29 16.94 8.00
N ARG A 224 -1.77 16.46 6.87
CA ARG A 224 -2.42 16.55 5.55
C ARG A 224 -2.96 15.19 5.10
N ILE A 225 -4.20 15.19 4.64
CA ILE A 225 -4.82 14.09 3.91
C ILE A 225 -5.25 14.62 2.55
N THR A 226 -4.77 13.98 1.48
CA THR A 226 -5.06 14.35 0.10
C THR A 226 -5.69 13.17 -0.63
N VAL A 227 -6.86 13.38 -1.21
CA VAL A 227 -7.47 12.40 -2.11
C VAL A 227 -6.69 12.40 -3.41
N MET A 228 -6.17 11.24 -3.81
CA MET A 228 -5.50 11.09 -5.10
C MET A 228 -6.54 10.83 -6.19
N GLU A 229 -6.51 11.66 -7.23
CA GLU A 229 -7.32 11.47 -8.42
C GLU A 229 -6.62 10.49 -9.35
N GLY A 230 -7.31 9.42 -9.76
CA GLY A 230 -6.76 8.39 -10.65
C GLY A 230 -6.62 8.89 -12.09
N TRP A 231 -6.14 8.00 -12.96
CA TRP A 231 -6.06 8.25 -14.40
C TRP A 231 -7.45 8.56 -14.96
N ARG A 232 -7.57 9.67 -15.68
CA ARG A 232 -8.81 10.11 -16.36
C ARG A 232 -8.51 10.43 -17.83
N PRO A 233 -9.49 10.27 -18.73
CA PRO A 233 -9.33 10.74 -20.11
C PRO A 233 -8.96 12.23 -20.14
N GLY A 234 -7.91 12.55 -20.91
CA GLY A 234 -7.53 13.91 -21.24
C GLY A 234 -8.19 14.41 -22.54
N PRO A 235 -7.66 15.47 -23.14
CA PRO A 235 -8.06 15.92 -24.47
C PRO A 235 -8.06 14.74 -25.47
N THR A 236 -9.15 14.61 -26.23
CA THR A 236 -9.38 13.48 -27.12
C THR A 236 -9.91 13.98 -28.46
N VAL A 237 -9.40 13.42 -29.55
CA VAL A 237 -9.90 13.63 -30.92
C VAL A 237 -10.16 12.28 -31.56
N ASP A 238 -11.32 12.14 -32.20
CA ASP A 238 -11.67 10.99 -33.01
C ASP A 238 -11.59 11.35 -34.50
N LYS A 239 -10.79 10.61 -35.28
CA LYS A 239 -10.72 10.76 -36.74
C LYS A 239 -11.93 10.15 -37.45
N GLY A 240 -12.64 9.22 -36.80
CA GLY A 240 -13.63 8.36 -37.45
C GLY A 240 -13.00 7.35 -38.41
N GLY A 241 -11.69 7.07 -38.30
CA GLY A 241 -10.95 6.19 -39.19
C GLY A 241 -9.50 5.97 -38.76
N ARG A 242 -8.75 5.19 -39.54
CA ARG A 242 -7.35 4.87 -39.21
C ARG A 242 -6.44 6.09 -39.46
N TRP A 243 -5.65 6.43 -38.45
CA TRP A 243 -4.57 7.41 -38.57
C TRP A 243 -3.40 6.86 -39.40
N THR A 244 -2.76 7.71 -40.18
CA THR A 244 -1.37 7.51 -40.61
C THR A 244 -0.42 7.90 -39.47
N PRO A 245 0.85 7.43 -39.46
CA PRO A 245 1.82 7.82 -38.44
C PRO A 245 2.06 9.34 -38.35
N ALA A 246 2.05 10.05 -39.48
CA ALA A 246 2.25 11.49 -39.52
C ALA A 246 1.09 12.26 -38.86
N GLU A 247 -0.15 11.96 -39.26
CA GLU A 247 -1.33 12.59 -38.67
C GLU A 247 -1.46 12.29 -37.17
N ALA A 248 -1.11 11.07 -36.74
CA ALA A 248 -1.09 10.71 -35.33
C ALA A 248 -0.05 11.56 -34.56
N GLY A 249 1.15 11.74 -35.10
CA GLY A 249 2.20 12.56 -34.49
C GLY A 249 1.81 14.03 -34.36
N GLU A 250 1.23 14.62 -35.41
CA GLU A 250 0.73 16.01 -35.38
C GLU A 250 -0.42 16.18 -34.39
N THR A 251 -1.37 15.23 -34.39
CA THR A 251 -2.50 15.25 -33.46
C THR A 251 -2.04 15.13 -32.01
N VAL A 252 -1.08 14.25 -31.71
CA VAL A 252 -0.50 14.11 -30.36
C VAL A 252 0.12 15.42 -29.88
N ARG A 253 0.86 16.15 -30.72
CA ARG A 253 1.43 17.45 -30.32
C ARG A 253 0.35 18.46 -29.94
N THR A 254 -0.75 18.51 -30.70
CA THR A 254 -1.90 19.38 -30.41
C THR A 254 -2.59 18.98 -29.10
N LEU A 255 -2.83 17.69 -28.88
CA LEU A 255 -3.45 17.19 -27.66
C LEU A 255 -2.59 17.49 -26.42
N LEU A 256 -1.26 17.27 -26.51
CA LEU A 256 -0.34 17.53 -25.40
C LEU A 256 -0.27 19.02 -25.02
N ALA A 257 -0.46 19.94 -25.97
CA ALA A 257 -0.51 21.37 -25.67
C ALA A 257 -1.71 21.80 -24.80
N SER A 258 -2.76 20.97 -24.75
CA SER A 258 -3.97 21.21 -23.94
C SER A 258 -4.11 20.24 -22.76
N ALA A 259 -3.27 19.21 -22.68
CA ALA A 259 -3.27 18.25 -21.60
C ALA A 259 -2.65 18.87 -20.33
N GLN A 260 -3.12 18.41 -19.17
CA GLN A 260 -2.43 18.74 -17.91
C GLN A 260 -1.05 18.07 -17.92
N PRO A 261 0.04 18.83 -17.65
CA PRO A 261 1.35 18.23 -17.48
C PRO A 261 1.35 17.18 -16.36
N PRO A 262 2.04 16.05 -16.53
CA PRO A 262 2.18 15.09 -15.44
C PRO A 262 2.92 15.73 -14.27
N LEU A 263 2.57 15.33 -13.05
CA LEU A 263 3.38 15.66 -11.89
C LEU A 263 4.80 15.08 -12.05
N PRO A 264 5.83 15.78 -11.57
CA PRO A 264 7.20 15.32 -11.73
C PRO A 264 7.43 14.00 -10.98
N VAL A 265 8.20 13.12 -11.59
CA VAL A 265 8.75 11.92 -10.94
C VAL A 265 9.61 12.37 -9.76
N TYR A 266 9.47 11.71 -8.60
CA TYR A 266 10.30 12.04 -7.44
C TYR A 266 11.79 11.86 -7.75
N GLY A 267 12.61 12.86 -7.41
CA GLY A 267 14.05 12.83 -7.66
C GLY A 267 14.48 13.14 -9.10
N ALA A 268 13.54 13.43 -10.01
CA ALA A 268 13.87 13.97 -11.32
C ALA A 268 14.30 15.43 -11.21
N ARG A 269 15.28 15.83 -12.05
CA ARG A 269 15.75 17.22 -12.21
C ARG A 269 15.12 17.84 -13.44
#